data_AF-A0A924FWN5-F1
#
_entry.id   AF-A0A924FWN5-F1
#
_cell.length_a   1.000
_cell.length_b   1.000
_cell.length_c   1.000
_cell.angle_alpha   90.00
_cell.angle_beta   90.00
_cell.angle_gamma   90.00
#
_symmetry.space_group_name_H-M   'P 1'
#
loop_
_entity.id
_entity.type
_entity.pdbx_description
1 polymer ?
#
loop_
_entity_poly.entity_id
_entity_poly.type
_entity_poly.pdbx_seq_one_letter_code
_entity_poly.pdbx_strand_id
1 'polypeptide(L)'
;MLANLTTPLLGIVATAAIGRLGDPHLLGGVALASVAFDCIFWLFGFLRMATVAFTAQALGAGDRLELRAILWRALLLGATIGLTLIALRTPLAAAVFGIMGGSDTVTSAARDYFFIRLWSAPLMLGNYVILGWLVGQARTGIALALQVGINLINMALTAFLVLSAGLGVKGAALATVTAEG
;
A
#
# COMPACT_ATOMS: atom_id res chain seq x y z
N MET A 1 8.97 11.30 12.43
CA MET A 1 10.31 11.01 11.86
C MET A 1 10.69 9.54 12.00
N LEU A 2 10.47 8.89 13.15
CA LEU A 2 10.74 7.44 13.32
C LEU A 2 9.95 6.50 12.39
N ALA A 3 8.67 6.77 12.10
CA ALA A 3 7.90 5.93 11.16
C ALA A 3 8.49 5.92 9.73
N ASN A 4 9.15 7.00 9.30
CA ASN A 4 9.78 7.06 7.98
C ASN A 4 11.06 6.20 7.88
N LEU A 5 11.58 5.69 9.00
CA LEU A 5 12.70 4.73 9.02
C LEU A 5 12.22 3.29 8.82
N THR A 6 10.94 3.01 9.06
CA THR A 6 10.40 1.66 8.86
C THR A 6 10.20 1.31 7.39
N THR A 7 9.94 2.30 6.53
CA THR A 7 9.78 2.10 5.08
C THR A 7 11.09 1.63 4.40
N PRO A 8 12.26 2.26 4.65
CA PRO A 8 13.55 1.74 4.19
C PRO A 8 13.85 0.32 4.68
N LEU A 9 13.55 0.02 5.95
CA LEU A 9 13.80 -1.31 6.53
C LEU A 9 12.92 -2.39 5.89
N LEU A 10 11.64 -2.08 5.62
CA LEU A 10 10.74 -2.93 4.84
C LEU A 10 11.32 -3.23 3.45
N GLY A 11 11.81 -2.19 2.77
CA GLY A 11 12.46 -2.34 1.46
C GLY A 11 13.67 -3.28 1.50
N ILE A 12 14.50 -3.17 2.54
CA ILE A 12 15.67 -4.06 2.73
C ILE A 12 15.23 -5.51 2.96
N VAL A 13 14.26 -5.76 3.85
CA VAL A 13 13.79 -7.12 4.16
C VAL A 13 13.12 -7.76 2.94
N ALA A 14 12.27 -7.03 2.22
CA ALA A 14 11.63 -7.52 1.00
C ALA A 14 12.66 -7.82 -0.09
N THR A 15 13.62 -6.91 -0.31
CA THR A 15 14.69 -7.12 -1.29
C THR A 15 15.59 -8.30 -0.93
N ALA A 16 15.93 -8.47 0.35
CA ALA A 16 16.74 -9.60 0.82
C ALA A 16 15.99 -10.94 0.71
N ALA A 17 14.69 -10.96 1.00
CA ALA A 17 13.86 -12.16 0.90
C ALA A 17 13.64 -12.58 -0.56
N ILE A 18 13.32 -11.62 -1.44
CA ILE A 18 13.12 -11.89 -2.88
C ILE A 18 14.46 -12.18 -3.57
N GLY A 19 15.54 -11.53 -3.14
CA GLY A 19 16.91 -11.77 -3.63
C GLY A 19 17.39 -13.21 -3.44
N ARG A 20 16.90 -13.89 -2.40
CA ARG A 20 17.19 -15.31 -2.13
C ARG A 20 16.46 -16.30 -3.02
N LEU A 21 15.46 -15.86 -3.81
CA LEU A 21 14.73 -16.73 -4.73
C LEU A 21 15.56 -17.14 -5.96
N GLY A 22 16.68 -16.46 -6.24
CA GLY A 22 17.65 -16.88 -7.25
C GLY A 22 17.19 -16.73 -8.71
N ASP A 23 16.00 -16.18 -8.96
CA ASP A 23 15.46 -15.91 -10.30
C ASP A 23 15.49 -14.39 -10.61
N PRO A 24 16.42 -13.92 -11.47
CA PRO A 24 16.54 -12.52 -11.84
C PRO A 24 15.29 -11.94 -12.49
N HIS A 25 14.48 -12.76 -13.18
CA HIS A 25 13.28 -12.30 -13.87
C HIS A 25 12.14 -11.97 -12.88
N LEU A 26 11.99 -12.78 -11.82
CA LEU A 26 11.02 -12.52 -10.77
C LEU A 26 11.37 -11.26 -9.97
N LEU A 27 12.66 -11.05 -9.68
CA LEU A 27 13.18 -9.83 -9.06
C LEU A 27 12.87 -8.59 -9.90
N GLY A 28 13.18 -8.63 -11.19
CA GLY A 28 12.89 -7.54 -12.12
C GLY A 28 11.40 -7.24 -12.22
N GLY A 29 10.57 -8.28 -12.23
CA GLY A 29 9.11 -8.16 -12.29
C GLY A 29 8.53 -7.48 -11.05
N VAL A 30 8.99 -7.86 -9.85
CA VAL A 30 8.56 -7.19 -8.60
C VAL A 30 9.03 -5.75 -8.56
N ALA A 31 10.25 -5.46 -8.99
CA ALA A 31 10.75 -4.09 -9.02
C ALA A 31 9.87 -3.20 -9.93
N LEU A 32 9.57 -3.64 -11.15
CA LEU A 32 8.67 -2.91 -12.06
C LEU A 32 7.28 -2.71 -11.46
N ALA A 33 6.68 -3.77 -10.90
CA ALA A 33 5.36 -3.66 -10.32
C ALA A 33 5.35 -2.77 -9.06
N SER A 34 6.44 -2.72 -8.29
CA SER A 34 6.56 -1.83 -7.13
C SER A 34 6.57 -0.37 -7.57
N VAL A 35 7.33 -0.02 -8.61
CA VAL A 35 7.31 1.33 -9.20
C VAL A 35 5.92 1.67 -9.73
N ALA A 36 5.24 0.72 -10.38
CA ALA A 36 3.85 0.91 -10.84
C ALA A 36 2.92 1.26 -9.67
N PHE A 37 3.03 0.54 -8.54
CA PHE A 37 2.24 0.82 -7.35
C PHE A 37 2.58 2.17 -6.72
N ASP A 38 3.86 2.51 -6.59
CA ASP A 38 4.28 3.80 -6.07
C ASP A 38 3.67 4.94 -6.90
N CYS A 39 3.73 4.86 -8.23
CA CYS A 39 3.11 5.85 -9.11
C CYS A 39 1.59 5.93 -8.93
N ILE A 40 0.88 4.79 -8.96
CA ILE A 40 -0.59 4.76 -8.87
C ILE A 40 -1.05 5.31 -7.52
N PHE A 41 -0.50 4.82 -6.41
CA PHE A 41 -0.95 5.22 -5.08
C PHE A 41 -0.49 6.61 -4.68
N TRP A 42 0.62 7.11 -5.23
CA TRP A 42 1.04 8.49 -5.05
C TRP A 42 -0.01 9.48 -5.57
N LEU A 43 -0.67 9.18 -6.70
CA LEU A 43 -1.77 10.00 -7.24
C LEU A 43 -2.93 10.13 -6.25
N PHE A 44 -3.16 9.12 -5.42
CA PHE A 44 -4.22 9.11 -4.40
C PHE A 44 -3.73 9.56 -3.02
N GLY A 45 -2.48 10.01 -2.90
CA GLY A 45 -1.92 10.55 -1.66
C GLY A 45 -2.68 11.78 -1.13
N PHE A 46 -3.43 12.48 -2.00
CA PHE A 46 -4.31 13.58 -1.61
C PHE A 46 -5.35 13.16 -0.56
N LEU A 47 -5.82 11.89 -0.59
CA LEU A 47 -6.87 11.41 0.29
C LEU A 47 -6.44 11.53 1.76
N ARG A 48 -5.18 11.19 2.05
CA ARG A 48 -4.58 11.37 3.37
C ARG A 48 -4.51 12.85 3.76
N MET A 49 -3.91 13.69 2.91
CA MET A 49 -3.66 15.11 3.23
C MET A 49 -4.96 15.90 3.37
N ALA A 50 -5.95 15.65 2.52
CA ALA A 50 -7.28 16.24 2.61
C ALA A 50 -7.99 15.84 3.91
N THR A 51 -7.91 14.55 4.29
CA THR A 51 -8.48 14.06 5.55
C THR A 51 -7.83 14.72 6.76
N VAL A 52 -6.50 14.92 6.76
CA VAL A 52 -5.80 15.67 7.83
C VAL A 52 -6.38 17.08 7.96
N ALA A 53 -6.46 17.81 6.84
CA ALA A 53 -6.90 19.20 6.83
C ALA A 53 -8.34 19.37 7.34
N PHE A 54 -9.29 18.61 6.79
CA PHE A 54 -10.68 18.71 7.20
C PHE A 54 -10.90 18.22 8.64
N THR A 55 -10.20 17.17 9.07
CA THR A 55 -10.30 16.68 10.44
C THR A 55 -9.77 17.71 11.45
N ALA A 56 -8.66 18.38 11.13
CA ALA A 56 -8.10 19.44 11.97
C ALA A 56 -9.04 20.65 12.07
N GLN A 57 -9.68 21.03 10.96
CA GLN A 57 -10.68 22.11 10.93
C GLN A 57 -11.91 21.77 11.79
N ALA A 58 -12.50 20.59 11.60
CA ALA A 58 -13.65 20.15 12.39
C ALA A 58 -13.32 20.02 13.89
N LEU A 59 -12.11 19.52 14.21
CA LEU A 59 -11.65 19.46 15.59
C LEU A 59 -11.49 20.85 16.21
N GLY A 60 -10.91 21.80 15.48
CA GLY A 60 -10.75 23.19 15.92
C GLY A 60 -12.08 23.92 16.10
N ALA A 61 -13.09 23.57 15.30
CA ALA A 61 -14.46 24.08 15.42
C ALA A 61 -15.27 23.39 16.55
N GLY A 62 -14.75 22.33 17.17
CA GLY A 62 -15.46 21.55 18.17
C GLY A 62 -16.59 20.66 17.61
N ASP A 63 -16.68 20.51 16.29
CA ASP A 63 -17.74 19.76 15.62
C ASP A 63 -17.44 18.25 15.60
N ARG A 64 -17.96 17.56 16.61
CA ARG A 64 -17.80 16.11 16.75
C ARG A 64 -18.59 15.32 15.69
N LEU A 65 -19.66 15.87 15.15
CA LEU A 65 -20.47 15.20 14.15
C LEU A 65 -19.74 15.23 12.81
N GLU A 66 -19.24 16.40 12.41
CA GLU A 66 -18.49 16.53 11.17
C GLU A 66 -17.17 15.75 11.22
N LEU A 67 -16.50 15.69 12.40
CA LEU A 67 -15.30 14.86 12.57
C LEU A 67 -15.54 13.37 12.28
N ARG A 68 -16.73 12.84 12.59
CA ARG A 68 -17.14 11.46 12.24
C ARG A 68 -17.57 11.36 10.78
N ALA A 69 -18.27 12.38 10.27
CA ALA A 69 -18.72 12.41 8.88
C ALA A 69 -17.54 12.43 7.89
N ILE A 70 -16.50 13.21 8.17
CA ILE A 70 -15.25 13.25 7.40
C ILE A 70 -14.63 11.85 7.28
N LEU A 71 -14.53 11.13 8.40
CA LEU A 71 -13.98 9.77 8.40
C LEU A 71 -14.77 8.84 7.47
N TRP A 72 -16.10 8.80 7.63
CA TRP A 72 -16.95 7.94 6.81
C TRP A 72 -16.95 8.31 5.33
N ARG A 73 -17.05 9.60 4.99
CA ARG A 73 -16.99 10.08 3.61
C ARG A 73 -15.65 9.72 2.95
N ALA A 74 -14.55 9.92 3.67
CA ALA A 74 -13.22 9.60 3.17
C ALA A 74 -13.00 8.09 3.02
N LEU A 75 -13.49 7.27 3.96
CA LEU A 75 -13.43 5.80 3.86
C LEU A 75 -14.26 5.29 2.68
N LEU A 76 -15.48 5.80 2.48
CA LEU A 76 -16.32 5.46 1.34
C LEU A 76 -15.66 5.85 0.01
N LEU A 77 -15.04 7.04 -0.03
CA LEU A 77 -14.29 7.48 -1.20
C LEU A 77 -13.08 6.56 -1.47
N GLY A 78 -12.30 6.23 -0.44
CA GLY A 78 -11.16 5.31 -0.53
C GLY A 78 -11.57 3.92 -1.01
N ALA A 79 -12.66 3.37 -0.47
CA ALA A 79 -13.21 2.09 -0.92
C ALA A 79 -13.69 2.15 -2.37
N THR A 80 -14.39 3.21 -2.76
CA THR A 80 -14.88 3.39 -4.14
C THR A 80 -13.73 3.49 -5.13
N ILE A 81 -12.69 4.27 -4.80
CA ILE A 81 -11.47 4.38 -5.62
C ILE A 81 -10.76 3.03 -5.69
N GLY A 82 -10.57 2.35 -4.56
CA GLY A 82 -9.89 1.05 -4.52
C GLY A 82 -10.60 -0.02 -5.36
N LEU A 83 -11.93 -0.10 -5.27
CA LEU A 83 -12.74 -1.00 -6.09
C LEU A 83 -12.69 -0.61 -7.57
N THR A 84 -12.66 0.67 -7.88
CA THR A 84 -12.50 1.16 -9.26
C THR A 84 -11.14 0.76 -9.84
N LEU A 85 -10.06 0.88 -9.06
CA LEU A 85 -8.73 0.42 -9.46
C LEU A 85 -8.72 -1.09 -9.73
N ILE A 86 -9.37 -1.88 -8.87
CA ILE A 86 -9.51 -3.34 -9.08
C ILE A 86 -10.30 -3.62 -10.37
N ALA A 87 -11.40 -2.90 -10.65
CA ALA A 87 -12.16 -3.06 -11.87
C ALA A 87 -11.33 -2.69 -13.12
N LEU A 88 -10.49 -1.66 -13.02
CA LEU A 88 -9.61 -1.19 -14.09
C LEU A 88 -8.23 -1.87 -14.12
N ARG A 89 -8.04 -2.97 -13.39
CA ARG A 89 -6.74 -3.65 -13.26
C ARG A 89 -6.09 -4.00 -14.61
N THR A 90 -6.88 -4.49 -15.56
CA THR A 90 -6.39 -4.93 -16.88
C THR A 90 -5.92 -3.76 -17.75
N PRO A 91 -6.74 -2.70 -17.99
CA PRO A 91 -6.27 -1.55 -18.74
C PRO A 91 -5.13 -0.80 -18.03
N LEU A 92 -5.12 -0.75 -16.68
CA LEU A 92 -4.01 -0.19 -15.92
C LEU A 92 -2.70 -0.96 -16.15
N ALA A 93 -2.73 -2.29 -16.05
CA ALA A 93 -1.55 -3.11 -16.31
C ALA A 93 -1.05 -2.97 -17.75
N ALA A 94 -1.95 -2.87 -18.73
CA ALA A 94 -1.58 -2.63 -20.12
C ALA A 94 -0.91 -1.26 -20.32
N ALA A 95 -1.47 -0.20 -19.75
CA ALA A 95 -0.93 1.15 -19.85
C ALA A 95 0.43 1.28 -19.16
N VAL A 96 0.54 0.83 -17.91
CA VAL A 96 1.77 0.99 -17.11
C VAL A 96 2.90 0.15 -17.70
N PHE A 97 2.68 -1.15 -17.89
CA PHE A 97 3.74 -2.03 -18.37
C PHE A 97 4.03 -1.90 -19.87
N GLY A 98 3.10 -1.34 -20.65
CA GLY A 98 3.35 -0.99 -22.05
C GLY A 98 4.37 0.14 -22.23
N ILE A 99 4.51 1.02 -21.23
CA ILE A 99 5.43 2.17 -21.28
C ILE A 99 6.78 1.84 -20.61
N MET A 100 6.81 0.90 -19.67
CA MET A 100 8.01 0.59 -18.87
C MET A 100 9.13 -0.15 -19.62
N GLY A 101 8.87 -0.74 -20.80
CA GLY A 101 9.91 -1.30 -21.67
C GLY A 101 10.68 -2.51 -21.11
N GLY A 102 10.08 -3.30 -20.21
CA GLY A 102 10.68 -4.54 -19.68
C GLY A 102 10.64 -5.70 -20.69
N SER A 103 11.55 -6.68 -20.54
CA SER A 103 11.49 -7.91 -21.34
C SER A 103 10.18 -8.68 -21.11
N ASP A 104 9.75 -9.50 -22.08
CA ASP A 104 8.46 -10.22 -21.98
C ASP A 104 8.32 -11.04 -20.70
N THR A 105 9.40 -11.72 -20.30
CA THR A 105 9.45 -12.54 -19.07
C THR A 105 9.29 -11.70 -17.80
N VAL A 106 9.95 -10.55 -17.73
CA VAL A 106 9.91 -9.62 -16.60
C VAL A 106 8.55 -8.93 -16.53
N THR A 107 8.00 -8.52 -17.67
CA THR A 107 6.69 -7.88 -17.78
C THR A 107 5.56 -8.85 -17.40
N SER A 108 5.66 -10.13 -17.78
CA SER A 108 4.70 -11.16 -17.36
C SER A 108 4.72 -11.34 -15.83
N ALA A 109 5.90 -11.48 -15.22
CA ALA A 109 6.04 -11.59 -13.77
C ALA A 109 5.50 -10.35 -13.04
N ALA A 110 5.74 -9.15 -13.59
CA ALA A 110 5.23 -7.90 -13.05
C ALA A 110 3.69 -7.84 -13.08
N ARG A 111 3.07 -8.29 -14.18
CA ARG A 111 1.60 -8.34 -14.32
C ARG A 111 0.96 -9.29 -13.31
N ASP A 112 1.52 -10.49 -13.14
CA ASP A 112 0.99 -11.46 -12.18
C ASP A 112 1.02 -10.92 -10.75
N TYR A 113 2.14 -10.31 -10.36
CA TYR A 113 2.25 -9.66 -9.05
C TYR A 113 1.29 -8.47 -8.91
N PHE A 114 1.17 -7.64 -9.95
CA PHE A 114 0.28 -6.49 -9.97
C PHE A 114 -1.17 -6.89 -9.76
N PHE A 115 -1.67 -7.91 -10.47
CA PHE A 115 -3.06 -8.36 -10.34
C PHE A 115 -3.40 -8.89 -8.95
N ILE A 116 -2.46 -9.55 -8.29
CA ILE A 116 -2.66 -10.05 -6.93
C ILE A 116 -2.66 -8.87 -5.95
N ARG A 117 -1.66 -8.01 -6.04
CA ARG A 117 -1.46 -6.94 -5.05
C ARG A 117 -2.46 -5.80 -5.19
N LEU A 118 -3.03 -5.57 -6.36
CA LEU A 118 -4.06 -4.52 -6.54
C LEU A 118 -5.34 -4.79 -5.73
N TRP A 119 -5.59 -6.03 -5.30
CA TRP A 119 -6.68 -6.32 -4.36
C TRP A 119 -6.50 -5.64 -2.99
N SER A 120 -5.28 -5.22 -2.62
CA SER A 120 -5.04 -4.45 -1.40
C SER A 120 -5.45 -2.98 -1.54
N ALA A 121 -5.76 -2.49 -2.74
CA ALA A 121 -6.02 -1.07 -2.99
C ALA A 121 -7.11 -0.44 -2.07
N PRO A 122 -8.27 -1.07 -1.82
CA PRO A 122 -9.26 -0.53 -0.89
C PRO A 122 -8.73 -0.40 0.54
N LEU A 123 -7.95 -1.39 0.99
CA LEU A 123 -7.38 -1.42 2.34
C LEU A 123 -6.28 -0.35 2.49
N MET A 124 -5.38 -0.25 1.52
CA MET A 124 -4.31 0.76 1.56
C MET A 124 -4.86 2.19 1.53
N LEU A 125 -5.89 2.46 0.71
CA LEU A 125 -6.56 3.75 0.70
C LEU A 125 -7.35 4.00 1.99
N GLY A 126 -7.95 2.97 2.58
CA GLY A 126 -8.53 3.04 3.92
C GLY A 126 -7.50 3.44 4.98
N ASN A 127 -6.31 2.84 4.94
CA ASN A 127 -5.20 3.19 5.84
C ASN A 127 -4.76 4.66 5.65
N TYR A 128 -4.73 5.18 4.41
CA TYR A 128 -4.45 6.60 4.17
C TYR A 128 -5.45 7.52 4.88
N VAL A 129 -6.74 7.16 4.84
CA VAL A 129 -7.80 7.89 5.52
C VAL A 129 -7.64 7.82 7.03
N ILE A 130 -7.44 6.62 7.60
CA ILE A 130 -7.29 6.42 9.04
C ILE A 130 -6.09 7.21 9.58
N LEU A 131 -4.95 7.12 8.91
CA LEU A 131 -3.76 7.89 9.26
C LEU A 131 -4.02 9.40 9.16
N GLY A 132 -4.68 9.85 8.09
CA GLY A 132 -5.03 11.26 7.92
C GLY A 132 -5.94 11.76 9.04
N TRP A 133 -6.94 10.97 9.43
CA TRP A 133 -7.90 11.30 10.48
C TRP A 133 -7.25 11.31 11.88
N LEU A 134 -6.34 10.38 12.16
CA LEU A 134 -5.60 10.37 13.44
C LEU A 134 -4.61 11.54 13.53
N VAL A 135 -3.88 11.82 12.45
CA VAL A 135 -2.92 12.93 12.40
C VAL A 135 -3.64 14.28 12.49
N GLY A 136 -4.77 14.44 11.79
CA GLY A 136 -5.61 15.65 11.87
C GLY A 136 -6.15 15.92 13.28
N GLN A 137 -6.28 14.88 14.11
CA GLN A 137 -6.65 15.00 15.53
C GLN A 137 -5.47 15.23 16.48
N ALA A 138 -4.27 15.45 15.96
CA ALA A 138 -3.02 15.46 16.72
C ALA A 138 -2.75 14.16 17.50
N ARG A 139 -3.41 13.04 17.15
CA ARG A 139 -3.18 11.70 17.72
C ARG A 139 -2.04 10.98 17.00
N THR A 140 -0.94 11.69 16.79
CA THR A 140 0.22 11.21 16.02
C THR A 140 0.86 9.98 16.64
N GLY A 141 0.86 9.85 17.97
CA GLY A 141 1.36 8.64 18.64
C GLY A 141 0.61 7.36 18.26
N ILE A 142 -0.72 7.42 18.13
CA ILE A 142 -1.55 6.29 17.70
C ILE A 142 -1.31 5.99 16.21
N ALA A 143 -1.23 7.03 15.37
CA ALA A 143 -0.90 6.86 13.95
C ALA A 143 0.48 6.21 13.75
N LEU A 144 1.47 6.59 14.56
CA LEU A 144 2.80 5.99 14.54
C LEU A 144 2.76 4.52 14.97
N ALA A 145 2.07 4.20 16.08
CA ALA A 145 1.94 2.83 16.56
C ALA A 145 1.25 1.92 15.53
N LEU A 146 0.20 2.42 14.88
CA LEU A 146 -0.49 1.73 13.79
C LEU A 146 0.46 1.42 12.63
N GLN A 147 1.18 2.44 12.14
CA GLN A 147 2.10 2.26 11.01
C GLN A 147 3.23 1.28 11.32
N VAL A 148 3.79 1.35 12.54
CA VAL A 148 4.83 0.42 13.00
C VAL A 148 4.26 -1.00 13.09
N GLY A 149 3.07 -1.18 13.64
CA GLY A 149 2.41 -2.48 13.74
C GLY A 149 2.17 -3.12 12.37
N ILE A 150 1.58 -2.37 11.43
CA ILE A 150 1.37 -2.81 10.04
C ILE A 150 2.70 -3.25 9.43
N ASN A 151 3.74 -2.42 9.55
CA ASN A 151 5.04 -2.71 8.94
C ASN A 151 5.72 -3.94 9.56
N LEU A 152 5.62 -4.13 10.88
CA LEU A 152 6.17 -5.31 11.56
C LEU A 152 5.43 -6.59 11.18
N ILE A 153 4.10 -6.56 11.13
CA ILE A 153 3.28 -7.70 10.68
C ILE A 153 3.62 -8.04 9.22
N ASN A 154 3.71 -7.03 8.36
CA ASN A 154 4.11 -7.20 6.96
C ASN A 154 5.48 -7.87 6.85
N MET A 155 6.49 -7.38 7.58
CA MET A 155 7.83 -7.95 7.56
C MET A 155 7.84 -9.41 8.06
N ALA A 156 7.16 -9.71 9.16
CA ALA A 156 7.09 -11.05 9.73
C ALA A 156 6.39 -12.04 8.78
N LEU A 157 5.24 -11.64 8.22
CA LEU A 157 4.51 -12.45 7.25
C LEU A 157 5.28 -12.61 5.94
N THR A 158 5.96 -11.57 5.47
CA THR A 158 6.80 -11.65 4.26
C THR A 158 7.93 -12.65 4.49
N ALA A 159 8.65 -12.55 5.61
CA ALA A 159 9.71 -13.51 5.93
C ALA A 159 9.17 -14.95 6.01
N PHE A 160 8.04 -15.16 6.67
CA PHE A 160 7.45 -16.48 6.83
C PHE A 160 6.92 -17.06 5.49
N LEU A 161 6.12 -16.30 4.74
CA LEU A 161 5.48 -16.78 3.52
C LEU A 161 6.47 -16.94 2.37
N VAL A 162 7.49 -16.09 2.31
CA VAL A 162 8.52 -16.15 1.26
C VAL A 162 9.54 -17.27 1.58
N LEU A 163 10.08 -17.31 2.80
CA LEU A 163 11.19 -18.20 3.15
C LEU A 163 10.73 -19.59 3.63
N SER A 164 9.67 -19.66 4.44
CA SER A 164 9.22 -20.92 5.04
C SER A 164 8.13 -21.60 4.22
N ALA A 165 7.16 -20.85 3.69
CA ALA A 165 6.07 -21.41 2.90
C ALA A 165 6.41 -21.54 1.40
N GLY A 166 7.56 -21.02 0.94
CA GLY A 166 8.00 -21.13 -0.44
C GLY A 166 7.09 -20.41 -1.46
N LEU A 167 6.20 -19.52 -1.02
CA LEU A 167 5.25 -18.82 -1.89
C LEU A 167 5.90 -17.71 -2.72
N GLY A 168 7.20 -17.47 -2.48
CA GLY A 168 8.00 -16.49 -3.21
C GLY A 168 7.33 -15.12 -3.25
N VAL A 169 7.34 -14.51 -4.42
CA VAL A 169 6.76 -13.18 -4.69
C VAL A 169 5.27 -13.08 -4.32
N LYS A 170 4.48 -14.15 -4.47
CA LYS A 170 3.07 -14.18 -4.07
C LYS A 170 2.92 -14.08 -2.56
N GLY A 171 3.84 -14.67 -1.80
CA GLY A 171 3.88 -14.58 -0.34
C GLY A 171 4.07 -13.15 0.16
N ALA A 172 4.93 -12.36 -0.50
CA ALA A 172 5.12 -10.94 -0.17
C ALA A 172 3.88 -10.08 -0.46
N ALA A 173 3.15 -10.39 -1.55
CA ALA A 173 1.89 -9.72 -1.86
C ALA A 173 0.83 -10.03 -0.79
N LEU A 174 0.65 -11.31 -0.45
CA LEU A 174 -0.31 -11.75 0.59
C LEU A 174 0.03 -11.16 1.96
N ALA A 175 1.30 -11.15 2.35
CA ALA A 175 1.75 -10.53 3.60
C ALA A 175 1.33 -9.05 3.69
N THR A 176 1.37 -8.33 2.56
CA THR A 176 0.95 -6.93 2.52
C THR A 176 -0.56 -6.78 2.66
N VAL A 177 -1.34 -7.55 1.91
CA VAL A 177 -2.80 -7.52 2.01
C VAL A 177 -3.25 -7.81 3.45
N THR A 178 -2.67 -8.83 4.08
CA THR A 178 -3.02 -9.22 5.45
C THR A 178 -2.56 -8.21 6.50
N ALA A 179 -1.43 -7.53 6.27
CA ALA A 179 -0.95 -6.51 7.21
C ALA A 179 -1.75 -5.19 7.11
N GLU A 180 -2.32 -4.88 5.95
CA GLU A 180 -3.11 -3.67 5.70
C GLU A 180 -4.59 -3.81 6.07
N GLY A 181 -5.10 -5.03 6.28
CA GLY A 181 -6.49 -5.32 6.63
C GLY A 181 -6.71 -5.52 8.12
#